data_AF-A0A2U1LPJ6-F1
#
_entry.id   AF-A0A2U1LPJ6-F1
#
_cell.length_a   1.000
_cell.length_b   1.000
_cell.length_c   1.000
_cell.angle_alpha   90.00
_cell.angle_beta   90.00
_cell.angle_gamma   90.00
#
_symmetry.space_group_name_H-M   'P 1'
#
loop_
_entity.id
_entity.type
_entity.pdbx_description
1 polymer ?
#
loop_
_entity_poly.entity_id
_entity_poly.type
_entity_poly.pdbx_seq_one_letter_code
_entity_poly.pdbx_strand_id
1 'polypeptide(L)'
;MPSPRANASTLIDLFAKFDLSIKDLVALSGSHSIGNGRCFSIVHRLYNQTDDGRPDPSIEPRYRQKLDKLCPLGGDEEVIGDLDFTPRVFDNQYFKDLVNGRGFLNSDETLYTFWQTRGYVQRYSENQSVFFKDFVEGMIKMGDLQSGRPGEIRKNCRVVNDAPSVEIVMRGSKDRKILSF
;
A
#
# COMPACT_ATOMS: atom_id res chain seq x y z
N MET A 1 -0.22 4.68 -7.21
CA MET A 1 -0.24 3.63 -6.18
C MET A 1 0.68 2.50 -6.60
N PRO A 2 1.53 1.97 -5.71
CA PRO A 2 2.38 0.83 -6.00
C PRO A 2 1.57 -0.43 -6.35
N SER A 3 2.09 -1.26 -7.26
CA SER A 3 1.48 -2.53 -7.66
C SER A 3 1.96 -3.67 -6.76
N PRO A 4 1.11 -4.65 -6.39
CA PRO A 4 1.54 -5.84 -5.66
C PRO A 4 2.54 -6.71 -6.44
N ARG A 5 2.64 -6.51 -7.77
CA ARG A 5 3.59 -7.18 -8.67
C ARG A 5 4.92 -6.45 -8.82
N ALA A 6 5.06 -5.25 -8.26
CA ALA A 6 6.28 -4.46 -8.38
C ALA A 6 7.46 -5.13 -7.65
N ASN A 7 8.67 -4.90 -8.15
CA ASN A 7 9.91 -5.28 -7.47
C ASN A 7 10.42 -4.14 -6.58
N ALA A 8 11.36 -4.45 -5.67
CA ALA A 8 11.88 -3.50 -4.70
C ALA A 8 12.48 -2.24 -5.34
N SER A 9 13.21 -2.36 -6.45
CA SER A 9 13.78 -1.19 -7.15
C SER A 9 12.69 -0.23 -7.62
N THR A 10 11.60 -0.75 -8.21
CA THR A 10 10.46 0.06 -8.63
C THR A 10 9.78 0.74 -7.43
N LEU A 11 9.64 0.03 -6.31
CA LEU A 11 9.05 0.56 -5.10
C LEU A 11 9.90 1.69 -4.49
N ILE A 12 11.23 1.51 -4.47
CA ILE A 12 12.18 2.54 -4.02
C ILE A 12 12.03 3.81 -4.87
N ASP A 13 12.01 3.67 -6.20
CA ASP A 13 11.86 4.82 -7.10
C ASP A 13 10.51 5.53 -6.92
N LEU A 14 9.44 4.78 -6.62
CA LEU A 14 8.13 5.36 -6.35
C LEU A 14 8.08 6.12 -5.02
N PHE A 15 8.68 5.59 -3.96
CA PHE A 15 8.73 6.24 -2.65
C PHE A 15 9.63 7.48 -2.66
N ALA A 16 10.75 7.42 -3.40
CA ALA A 16 11.67 8.54 -3.56
C ALA A 16 11.00 9.78 -4.19
N LYS A 17 9.97 9.61 -5.02
CA LYS A 17 9.18 10.74 -5.59
C LYS A 17 8.41 11.54 -4.54
N PHE A 18 8.23 10.99 -3.35
CA PHE A 18 7.55 11.62 -2.23
C PHE A 18 8.51 11.88 -1.06
N ASP A 19 9.82 11.96 -1.33
CA ASP A 19 10.87 12.15 -0.31
C ASP A 19 10.84 11.09 0.81
N LEU A 20 10.31 9.90 0.51
CA LEU A 20 10.32 8.76 1.43
C LEU A 20 11.54 7.87 1.13
N SER A 21 12.28 7.54 2.19
CA SER A 21 13.50 6.74 2.09
C SER A 21 13.22 5.23 1.95
N ILE A 22 14.26 4.45 1.67
CA ILE A 22 14.20 2.97 1.68
C ILE A 22 13.74 2.45 3.04
N LYS A 23 14.18 3.10 4.15
CA LYS A 23 13.73 2.75 5.50
C LYS A 23 12.22 2.96 5.66
N ASP A 24 11.71 4.07 5.13
CA ASP A 24 10.28 4.41 5.19
C ASP A 24 9.46 3.41 4.35
N LEU A 25 9.93 3.05 3.15
CA LEU A 25 9.35 1.97 2.33
C LEU A 25 9.21 0.67 3.12
N VAL A 26 10.32 0.15 3.65
CA VAL A 26 10.32 -1.16 4.32
C VAL A 26 9.49 -1.12 5.61
N ALA A 27 9.57 -0.04 6.37
CA ALA A 27 8.77 0.12 7.59
C ALA A 27 7.28 0.17 7.26
N LEU A 28 6.85 1.03 6.33
CA LEU A 28 5.45 1.19 5.96
C LEU A 28 4.83 -0.07 5.33
N SER A 29 5.63 -0.86 4.60
CA SER A 29 5.21 -2.19 4.12
C SER A 29 4.82 -3.14 5.26
N GLY A 30 5.34 -2.94 6.47
CA GLY A 30 4.91 -3.65 7.68
C GLY A 30 3.45 -3.46 8.06
N SER A 31 2.73 -2.52 7.44
CA SER A 31 1.26 -2.42 7.54
C SER A 31 0.53 -3.66 7.05
N HIS A 32 1.16 -4.49 6.23
CA HIS A 32 0.67 -5.81 5.81
C HIS A 32 0.73 -6.87 6.92
N SER A 33 1.15 -6.53 8.15
CA SER A 33 0.99 -7.42 9.32
C SER A 33 -0.48 -7.65 9.72
N ILE A 34 -1.42 -6.88 9.14
CA ILE A 34 -2.85 -7.09 9.34
C ILE A 34 -3.60 -7.08 8.01
N GLY A 35 -4.73 -7.80 7.98
CA GLY A 35 -5.66 -7.80 6.86
C GLY A 35 -5.40 -8.90 5.84
N ASN A 36 -5.99 -8.71 4.66
CA ASN A 36 -6.12 -9.74 3.64
C ASN A 36 -5.78 -9.20 2.25
N GLY A 37 -5.30 -10.10 1.38
CA GLY A 37 -5.14 -9.87 -0.05
C GLY A 37 -5.97 -10.87 -0.86
N ARG A 38 -6.37 -10.48 -2.07
CA ARG A 38 -7.10 -11.37 -3.00
C ARG A 38 -6.12 -12.17 -3.85
N CYS A 39 -6.55 -13.35 -4.30
CA CYS A 39 -5.80 -14.20 -5.22
C CYS A 39 -5.35 -13.45 -6.48
N PHE A 40 -6.16 -12.54 -7.03
CA PHE A 40 -5.79 -11.63 -8.14
C PHE A 40 -4.42 -10.95 -7.94
N SER A 41 -4.05 -10.64 -6.70
CA SER A 41 -2.79 -9.95 -6.39
C SER A 41 -1.56 -10.85 -6.43
N ILE A 42 -1.73 -12.18 -6.40
CA ILE A 42 -0.64 -13.16 -6.24
C ILE A 42 -0.59 -14.23 -7.33
N VAL A 43 -1.62 -14.40 -8.17
CA VAL A 43 -1.63 -15.42 -9.23
C VAL A 43 -0.41 -15.33 -10.15
N HIS A 44 0.01 -14.11 -10.51
CA HIS A 44 1.24 -13.91 -11.27
C HIS A 44 2.47 -14.42 -10.51
N ARG A 45 2.58 -14.13 -9.22
CA ARG A 45 3.67 -14.62 -8.38
C ARG A 45 3.71 -16.16 -8.33
N LEU A 46 2.53 -16.79 -8.28
CA LEU A 46 2.41 -18.25 -8.25
C LEU A 46 2.73 -18.92 -9.58
N TYR A 47 2.47 -18.30 -10.73
CA TYR A 47 2.50 -19.04 -12.00
C TYR A 47 3.32 -18.40 -13.12
N ASN A 48 3.56 -17.09 -13.09
CA ASN A 48 4.20 -16.38 -14.19
C ASN A 48 4.75 -15.02 -13.73
N GLN A 49 5.65 -14.99 -12.75
CA GLN A 49 6.11 -13.72 -12.14
C GLN A 49 7.06 -12.96 -13.07
N THR A 50 7.85 -13.71 -13.84
CA THR A 50 8.91 -13.23 -14.73
C THR A 50 8.57 -13.39 -16.21
N ASP A 51 7.28 -13.60 -16.53
CA ASP A 51 6.77 -13.83 -17.88
C ASP A 51 7.42 -15.03 -18.62
N ASP A 52 7.95 -15.99 -17.87
CA ASP A 52 8.59 -17.24 -18.35
C ASP A 52 7.78 -18.51 -18.02
N GLY A 53 6.55 -18.34 -17.53
CA GLY A 53 5.66 -19.42 -17.11
C GLY A 53 6.09 -20.12 -15.82
N ARG A 54 6.97 -19.48 -15.02
CA ARG A 54 7.49 -20.07 -13.79
C ARG A 54 6.99 -19.35 -12.54
N PRO A 55 6.87 -20.11 -11.43
CA PRO A 55 6.62 -19.53 -10.14
C PRO A 55 7.79 -18.70 -9.65
N ASP A 56 7.51 -17.72 -8.78
CA ASP A 56 8.55 -17.04 -8.02
C ASP A 56 9.38 -18.06 -7.21
N PRO A 57 10.69 -18.17 -7.46
CA PRO A 57 11.55 -19.16 -6.82
C PRO A 57 11.82 -18.88 -5.34
N SER A 58 11.46 -17.69 -4.84
CA SER A 58 11.65 -17.32 -3.43
C SER A 58 10.55 -17.84 -2.49
N ILE A 59 9.43 -18.36 -3.03
CA ILE A 59 8.34 -18.87 -2.22
C ILE A 59 8.76 -20.16 -1.50
N GLU A 60 8.58 -20.21 -0.19
CA GLU A 60 8.85 -21.41 0.60
C GLU A 60 7.95 -22.58 0.14
N PRO A 61 8.51 -23.79 -0.10
CA PRO A 61 7.77 -24.88 -0.75
C PRO A 61 6.46 -25.31 -0.05
N ARG A 62 6.38 -25.32 1.29
CA ARG A 62 5.14 -25.67 1.99
C ARG A 62 4.13 -24.54 1.93
N TYR A 63 4.58 -23.30 2.09
CA TYR A 63 3.73 -22.12 1.91
C TYR A 63 3.18 -22.05 0.48
N ARG A 64 3.99 -22.39 -0.52
CA ARG A 64 3.56 -22.57 -1.91
C ARG A 64 2.41 -23.55 -2.03
N GLN A 65 2.53 -24.75 -1.47
CA GLN A 65 1.44 -25.75 -1.50
C GLN A 65 0.16 -25.25 -0.83
N LYS A 66 0.27 -24.42 0.22
CA LYS A 66 -0.89 -23.75 0.85
C LYS A 66 -1.52 -22.76 -0.13
N LEU A 67 -0.71 -21.91 -0.78
CA LEU A 67 -1.19 -20.91 -1.72
C LEU A 67 -1.79 -21.52 -3.00
N ASP A 68 -1.25 -22.62 -3.53
CA ASP A 68 -1.85 -23.32 -4.69
C ASP A 68 -3.25 -23.85 -4.38
N LYS A 69 -3.51 -24.28 -3.15
CA LYS A 69 -4.86 -24.72 -2.73
C LYS A 69 -5.82 -23.54 -2.57
N LEU A 70 -5.31 -22.40 -2.13
CA LEU A 70 -6.09 -21.18 -1.92
C LEU A 70 -6.42 -20.48 -3.24
N CYS A 71 -5.43 -20.37 -4.13
CA CYS A 71 -5.46 -19.62 -5.37
C CYS A 71 -5.00 -20.49 -6.55
N PRO A 72 -5.73 -21.57 -6.91
CA PRO A 72 -5.33 -22.45 -8.00
C PRO A 72 -5.33 -21.72 -9.34
N LEU A 73 -4.50 -22.17 -10.29
CA LEU A 73 -4.46 -21.64 -11.66
C LEU A 73 -5.84 -21.78 -12.33
N GLY A 74 -6.41 -20.66 -12.78
CA GLY A 74 -7.78 -20.62 -13.33
C GLY A 74 -8.89 -20.72 -12.29
N GLY A 75 -8.57 -20.59 -11.00
CA GLY A 75 -9.53 -20.49 -9.91
C GLY A 75 -10.17 -19.11 -9.76
N ASP A 76 -11.00 -18.96 -8.73
CA ASP A 76 -11.62 -17.68 -8.39
C ASP A 76 -10.59 -16.71 -7.79
N GLU A 77 -10.32 -15.63 -8.54
CA GLU A 77 -9.33 -14.62 -8.15
C GLU A 77 -9.81 -13.68 -7.03
N GLU A 78 -11.09 -13.74 -6.64
CA GLU A 78 -11.68 -12.96 -5.56
C GLU A 78 -11.50 -13.61 -4.17
N VAL A 79 -11.06 -14.87 -4.12
CA VAL A 79 -10.74 -15.56 -2.86
C VAL A 79 -9.68 -14.77 -2.08
N ILE A 80 -9.88 -14.64 -0.78
CA ILE A 80 -9.00 -13.89 0.12
C ILE A 80 -8.03 -14.79 0.88
N GLY A 81 -6.80 -14.32 1.05
CA GLY A 81 -5.78 -14.89 1.91
C GLY A 81 -5.28 -13.88 2.94
N ASP A 82 -4.76 -14.36 4.05
CA ASP A 82 -4.10 -13.55 5.07
C ASP A 82 -2.75 -13.02 4.57
N LEU A 83 -2.48 -11.73 4.82
CA LEU A 83 -1.22 -11.10 4.38
C LEU A 83 0.01 -11.56 5.19
N ASP A 84 -0.20 -12.00 6.43
CA ASP A 84 0.81 -12.62 7.30
C ASP A 84 0.23 -13.78 8.13
N PHE A 85 1.04 -14.39 9.00
CA PHE A 85 0.61 -15.48 9.87
C PHE A 85 -0.31 -15.06 11.05
N THR A 86 -0.34 -13.78 11.41
CA THR A 86 -1.10 -13.22 12.54
C THR A 86 -2.02 -12.07 12.07
N PRO A 87 -2.97 -12.32 11.15
CA PRO A 87 -3.63 -11.30 10.32
C PRO A 87 -4.49 -10.26 11.07
N ARG A 88 -4.62 -10.41 12.39
CA ARG A 88 -5.41 -9.55 13.28
C ARG A 88 -4.56 -8.86 14.35
N VAL A 89 -3.25 -9.09 14.35
CA VAL A 89 -2.31 -8.53 15.32
C VAL A 89 -1.28 -7.72 14.53
N PHE A 90 -1.14 -6.44 14.88
CA PHE A 90 -0.08 -5.62 14.31
C PHE A 90 1.21 -5.89 15.07
N ASP A 91 2.12 -6.66 14.49
CA ASP A 91 3.39 -7.05 15.08
C ASP A 91 4.48 -7.20 14.00
N ASN A 92 5.63 -7.80 14.33
CA ASN A 92 6.70 -8.00 13.35
C ASN A 92 6.66 -9.35 12.63
N GLN A 93 5.56 -10.11 12.74
CA GLN A 93 5.38 -11.40 12.08
C GLN A 93 5.46 -11.28 10.56
N TYR A 94 4.94 -10.20 9.98
CA TYR A 94 5.16 -9.84 8.57
C TYR A 94 6.63 -9.99 8.14
N PHE A 95 7.56 -9.37 8.86
CA PHE A 95 8.99 -9.45 8.50
C PHE A 95 9.60 -10.82 8.74
N LYS A 96 9.13 -11.54 9.78
CA LYS A 96 9.53 -12.94 10.01
C LYS A 96 9.08 -13.83 8.84
N ASP A 97 7.89 -13.60 8.31
CA ASP A 97 7.38 -14.34 7.16
C ASP A 97 8.24 -14.08 5.92
N LEU A 98 8.64 -12.83 5.64
CA LEU A 98 9.54 -12.51 4.52
C LEU A 98 10.89 -13.21 4.64
N VAL A 99 11.52 -13.20 5.83
CA VAL A 99 12.80 -13.89 6.04
C VAL A 99 12.70 -15.40 5.75
N ASN A 100 11.49 -15.97 5.92
CA ASN A 100 11.21 -17.39 5.68
C ASN A 100 10.63 -17.69 4.29
N GLY A 101 10.58 -16.72 3.35
CA GLY A 101 10.02 -16.93 2.01
C GLY A 101 8.50 -17.05 2.00
N ARG A 102 7.82 -16.45 2.99
CA ARG A 102 6.37 -16.56 3.23
C ARG A 102 5.63 -15.23 3.11
N GLY A 103 6.23 -14.20 2.50
CA GLY A 103 5.47 -13.01 2.13
C GLY A 103 4.33 -13.36 1.20
N PHE A 104 3.20 -12.65 1.25
CA PHE A 104 2.03 -12.94 0.41
C PHE A 104 2.16 -12.33 -0.99
N LEU A 105 2.52 -11.04 -1.08
CA LEU A 105 2.67 -10.32 -2.35
C LEU A 105 4.11 -10.38 -2.88
N ASN A 106 4.29 -10.20 -4.19
CA ASN A 106 5.64 -10.06 -4.76
C ASN A 106 6.31 -8.77 -4.26
N SER A 107 5.54 -7.71 -4.11
CA SER A 107 5.98 -6.43 -3.54
C SER A 107 6.46 -6.55 -2.08
N ASP A 108 6.06 -7.61 -1.38
CA ASP A 108 6.54 -7.91 -0.02
C ASP A 108 7.83 -8.71 -0.07
N GLU A 109 7.80 -9.88 -0.73
CA GLU A 109 8.93 -10.81 -0.76
C GLU A 109 10.19 -10.20 -1.42
N THR A 110 9.99 -9.30 -2.39
CA THR A 110 11.09 -8.57 -3.02
C THR A 110 11.88 -7.70 -2.03
N LEU A 111 11.28 -7.25 -0.92
CA LEU A 111 11.98 -6.45 0.10
C LEU A 111 13.07 -7.27 0.80
N TYR A 112 12.87 -8.58 0.96
CA TYR A 112 13.90 -9.46 1.53
C TYR A 112 14.91 -9.91 0.49
N THR A 113 14.45 -10.25 -0.73
CA THR A 113 15.35 -10.76 -1.77
C THR A 113 16.24 -9.67 -2.37
N PHE A 114 15.84 -8.39 -2.33
CA PHE A 114 16.63 -7.27 -2.84
C PHE A 114 17.62 -6.70 -1.82
N TRP A 115 18.86 -6.45 -2.27
CA TRP A 115 19.99 -6.18 -1.37
C TRP A 115 19.88 -4.87 -0.57
N GLN A 116 19.28 -3.82 -1.13
CA GLN A 116 19.18 -2.50 -0.46
C GLN A 116 18.16 -2.50 0.70
N THR A 117 17.16 -3.37 0.63
CA THR A 117 16.05 -3.45 1.59
C THR A 117 16.24 -4.58 2.60
N ARG A 118 16.96 -5.65 2.22
CA ARG A 118 17.14 -6.86 3.03
C ARG A 118 17.58 -6.60 4.48
N GLY A 119 18.53 -5.70 4.68
CA GLY A 119 19.05 -5.39 6.02
C GLY A 119 17.99 -4.81 6.96
N TYR A 120 17.05 -4.03 6.44
CA TYR A 120 15.92 -3.50 7.22
C TYR A 120 14.93 -4.61 7.58
N VAL A 121 14.60 -5.48 6.61
CA VAL A 121 13.71 -6.63 6.85
C VAL A 121 14.25 -7.54 7.96
N GLN A 122 15.53 -7.89 7.90
CA GLN A 122 16.19 -8.70 8.94
C GLN A 122 16.15 -8.02 10.31
N ARG A 123 16.49 -6.72 10.36
CA ARG A 123 16.45 -5.94 11.59
C ARG A 123 15.06 -5.90 12.22
N TYR A 124 14.02 -5.74 11.41
CA TYR A 124 12.64 -5.68 11.88
C TYR A 124 12.09 -7.04 12.30
N SER A 125 12.48 -8.14 11.63
CA SER A 125 12.08 -9.50 12.02
C SER A 125 12.67 -9.91 13.38
N GLU A 126 13.87 -9.43 13.70
CA GLU A 126 14.55 -9.68 14.97
C GLU A 126 14.09 -8.75 16.11
N ASN A 127 13.67 -7.53 15.79
CA ASN A 127 13.35 -6.51 16.79
C ASN A 127 12.08 -5.70 16.46
N GLN A 128 10.97 -6.10 17.07
CA GLN A 128 9.68 -5.44 16.92
C GLN A 128 9.66 -3.98 17.40
N SER A 129 10.39 -3.65 18.47
CA SER A 129 10.43 -2.27 18.96
C SER A 129 11.09 -1.32 17.95
N VAL A 130 12.11 -1.80 17.23
CA VAL A 130 12.74 -1.03 16.15
C VAL A 130 11.79 -0.87 14.97
N PHE A 131 11.10 -1.95 14.56
CA PHE A 131 10.04 -1.86 13.55
C PHE A 131 8.99 -0.80 13.93
N PHE A 132 8.40 -0.87 15.12
CA PHE A 132 7.36 0.07 15.53
C PHE A 132 7.85 1.52 15.57
N LYS A 133 9.09 1.75 16.02
CA LYS A 133 9.69 3.09 15.99
C LYS A 133 9.76 3.64 14.57
N ASP A 134 10.35 2.86 13.64
CA ASP A 134 10.51 3.30 12.26
C ASP A 134 9.17 3.37 11.50
N PHE A 135 8.18 2.54 11.86
CA PHE A 135 6.82 2.61 11.35
C PHE A 135 6.13 3.93 11.73
N VAL A 136 6.24 4.35 13.00
CA VAL A 136 5.70 5.63 13.46
C VAL A 136 6.35 6.80 12.72
N GLU A 137 7.69 6.79 12.60
CA GLU A 137 8.40 7.82 11.83
C GLU A 137 7.93 7.87 10.36
N GLY A 138 7.78 6.71 9.72
CA GLY A 138 7.29 6.61 8.34
C GLY A 138 5.85 7.12 8.18
N MET A 139 4.96 6.76 9.11
CA MET A 139 3.56 7.21 9.08
C MET A 139 3.43 8.73 9.24
N ILE A 140 4.26 9.35 10.10
CA ILE A 140 4.31 10.81 10.25
C ILE A 140 4.72 11.46 8.92
N LYS A 141 5.85 11.03 8.34
CA LYS A 141 6.32 11.58 7.04
C LYS A 141 5.29 11.41 5.92
N MET A 142 4.65 10.24 5.85
CA MET A 142 3.61 9.99 4.85
C MET A 142 2.37 10.88 5.07
N GLY A 143 2.00 11.14 6.34
CA GLY A 143 0.91 12.03 6.71
C GLY A 143 1.18 13.50 6.39
N ASP A 144 2.45 13.90 6.39
CA ASP A 144 2.88 15.27 6.09
C ASP A 144 2.94 15.59 4.59
N LEU A 145 2.76 14.60 3.71
CA LEU A 145 2.77 14.81 2.25
C LEU A 145 1.70 15.81 1.81
N GLN A 146 2.12 16.91 1.19
CA GLN A 146 1.24 17.97 0.70
C GLN A 146 1.10 17.93 -0.82
N SER A 147 -0.11 18.22 -1.32
CA SER A 147 -0.32 18.42 -2.76
C SER A 147 0.18 19.78 -3.26
N GLY A 148 0.47 20.72 -2.35
CA GLY A 148 0.83 22.11 -2.66
C GLY A 148 -0.34 22.96 -3.21
N ARG A 149 -1.56 22.41 -3.28
CA ARG A 149 -2.74 23.10 -3.80
C ARG A 149 -3.66 23.56 -2.66
N PRO A 150 -4.29 24.76 -2.77
CA PRO A 150 -5.35 25.15 -1.85
C PRO A 150 -6.48 24.13 -1.83
N GLY A 151 -7.02 23.85 -0.65
CA GLY A 151 -8.12 22.91 -0.43
C GLY A 151 -9.28 23.52 0.35
N GLU A 152 -10.23 22.67 0.74
CA GLU A 152 -11.39 23.03 1.57
C GLU A 152 -11.56 22.03 2.73
N ILE A 153 -12.28 22.46 3.77
CA ILE A 153 -12.78 21.54 4.80
C ILE A 153 -14.11 20.97 4.31
N ARG A 154 -14.12 19.71 3.85
CA ARG A 154 -15.32 19.04 3.35
C ARG A 154 -16.30 18.74 4.48
N LYS A 155 -17.59 19.04 4.25
CA LYS A 155 -18.69 18.63 5.15
C LYS A 155 -19.11 17.16 4.93
N ASN A 156 -18.87 16.65 3.73
CA ASN A 156 -19.09 15.26 3.36
C ASN A 156 -17.91 14.77 2.52
N CYS A 157 -17.18 13.75 2.97
CA CYS A 157 -15.96 13.30 2.29
C CYS A 157 -16.19 12.77 0.86
N ARG A 158 -17.43 12.39 0.52
CA ARG A 158 -17.80 11.77 -0.76
C ARG A 158 -18.06 12.77 -1.90
N VAL A 159 -18.26 14.05 -1.58
CA VAL A 159 -18.63 15.08 -2.55
C VAL A 159 -17.90 16.39 -2.22
N VAL A 160 -17.60 17.19 -3.23
CA VAL A 160 -17.08 18.55 -3.02
C VAL A 160 -18.15 19.44 -2.40
N ASN A 161 -17.77 20.44 -1.60
CA ASN A 161 -18.77 21.42 -1.16
C ASN A 161 -19.29 22.19 -2.39
N ASP A 162 -20.52 22.69 -2.31
CA ASP A 162 -21.02 23.63 -3.30
C ASP A 162 -20.14 24.87 -3.33
N ALA A 163 -19.85 25.37 -4.54
CA ALA A 163 -19.17 26.64 -4.68
C ALA A 163 -19.99 27.71 -3.93
N PRO A 164 -19.36 28.56 -3.10
CA PRO A 164 -20.07 29.67 -2.50
C PRO A 164 -20.76 30.43 -3.61
N SER A 165 -22.08 30.62 -3.51
CA SER A 165 -22.83 31.46 -4.43
C SER A 165 -22.12 32.80 -4.46
N VAL A 166 -21.52 33.14 -5.60
CA VAL A 166 -20.99 34.48 -5.82
C VAL A 166 -22.21 35.39 -5.81
N GLU A 167 -22.54 35.95 -4.64
CA GLU A 167 -23.36 37.15 -4.60
C GLU A 167 -22.54 38.20 -5.33
N ILE A 168 -22.82 38.34 -6.63
CA ILE A 168 -22.44 39.52 -7.37
C ILE A 168 -23.22 40.63 -6.68
N VAL A 169 -22.60 41.28 -5.70
CA VAL A 169 -23.00 42.59 -5.23
C VAL A 169 -22.74 43.52 -6.41
N MET A 170 -23.67 43.52 -7.37
CA MET A 170 -23.86 44.62 -8.30
C MET A 170 -24.05 45.83 -7.39
N ARG A 171 -23.02 46.65 -7.23
CA ARG A 171 -23.16 48.00 -6.70
C ARG A 171 -24.19 48.68 -7.59
N GLY A 172 -25.45 48.66 -7.14
CA GLY A 172 -26.56 49.24 -7.86
C GLY A 172 -26.32 50.73 -8.01
N SER A 173 -26.03 51.14 -9.25
CA SER A 173 -26.59 52.39 -9.73
C SER A 173 -28.11 52.22 -9.72
N LYS A 174 -28.79 53.19 -9.12
CA LYS A 174 -30.25 53.31 -9.03
C LYS A 174 -30.92 52.91 -10.35
N ASP A 175 -31.84 51.95 -10.32
CA ASP A 175 -33.26 52.22 -10.53
C ASP A 175 -34.11 50.95 -10.40
N ARG A 176 -35.18 51.07 -9.60
CA ARG A 176 -36.21 50.04 -9.44
C ARG A 176 -37.00 49.89 -10.73
N LYS A 177 -37.25 48.64 -11.13
CA LYS A 177 -38.59 48.23 -11.60
C LYS A 177 -38.76 46.74 -11.37
N ILE A 178 -39.71 46.43 -10.49
CA ILE A 178 -40.26 45.09 -10.27
C ILE A 178 -41.15 44.79 -11.48
N LEU A 179 -40.91 43.70 -12.19
CA LEU A 179 -41.93 43.02 -12.98
C LEU A 179 -41.80 41.51 -12.77
N SER A 180 -42.84 40.97 -12.16
CA SER A 180 -43.14 39.56 -11.97
C SER A 180 -43.65 38.94 -13.27
N PHE A 181 -43.08 37.81 -13.67
CA PHE A 181 -43.75 36.64 -14.26
C PHE A 181 -42.99 35.38 -13.85
#